data_AF-A0A1M6SKY7-F1
#
_entry.id   AF-A0A1M6SKY7-F1
#
_cell.length_a   1.000
_cell.length_b   1.000
_cell.length_c   1.000
_cell.angle_alpha   90.00
_cell.angle_beta   90.00
_cell.angle_gamma   90.00
#
_symmetry.space_group_name_H-M   'P 1'
#
loop_
_entity.id
_entity.type
_entity.pdbx_description
1 polymer ?
#
loop_
_entity_poly.entity_id
_entity_poly.type
_entity_poly.pdbx_seq_one_letter_code
_entity_poly.pdbx_strand_id
1 'polypeptide(L)' 'MRKRNWRLIIAGAVLLGFAGLFFLAMLGMVPKSNDPAALMSTVGQVSGAVVGISIVLIVFGLIGKKVPTG' A
#
# COMPACT_ATOMS: atom_id res chain seq x y z
N MET A 1 22.13 17.19 -7.07
CA MET A 1 21.74 15.88 -6.50
C MET A 1 20.23 15.88 -6.24
N ARG A 2 19.44 15.04 -6.93
CA ARG A 2 17.98 14.93 -6.70
C ARG A 2 17.74 14.56 -5.23
N LYS A 3 17.07 15.41 -4.45
CA LYS A 3 16.69 15.05 -3.07
C LYS A 3 15.49 14.11 -3.16
N ARG A 4 15.77 12.83 -2.94
CA ARG A 4 14.75 11.78 -2.83
C ARG A 4 13.96 12.00 -1.53
N ASN A 5 12.64 11.96 -1.61
CA ASN A 5 11.79 12.14 -0.43
C ASN A 5 11.64 10.79 0.29
N TRP A 6 12.64 10.44 1.09
CA TRP A 6 12.66 9.18 1.86
C TRP A 6 11.44 8.98 2.76
N ARG A 7 10.85 10.06 3.29
CA ARG A 7 9.60 10.01 4.06
C ARG A 7 8.45 9.37 3.28
N LEU A 8 8.29 9.73 2.00
CA LEU A 8 7.23 9.18 1.13
C LEU A 8 7.50 7.72 0.80
N ILE A 9 8.76 7.37 0.56
CA ILE A 9 9.17 5.99 0.28
C ILE A 9 8.89 5.09 1.47
N ILE A 10 9.28 5.51 2.67
CA ILE A 10 9.05 4.75 3.91
C ILE A 10 7.55 4.64 4.18
N ALA A 11 6.79 5.73 4.06
CA ALA A 11 5.34 5.72 4.26
C ALA A 11 4.64 4.75 3.28
N GLY A 12 5.01 4.79 2.00
CA GLY A 12 4.47 3.87 1.01
C GLY A 12 4.88 2.40 1.24
N ALA A 13 6.12 2.15 1.66
CA ALA A 13 6.57 0.79 1.99
C ALA A 13 5.87 0.22 3.22
N VAL A 14 5.67 1.04 4.26
CA VAL A 14 4.91 0.67 5.46
C VAL A 14 3.45 0.40 5.10
N LEU A 15 2.84 1.25 4.29
CA LEU A 15 1.46 1.08 3.83
C LEU A 15 1.28 -0.21 3.01
N LEU A 16 2.24 -0.52 2.13
CA LEU A 16 2.25 -1.75 1.33
C LEU A 16 2.37 -2.98 2.23
N GLY A 17 3.24 -2.94 3.25
CA GLY A 17 3.39 -3.99 4.25
C GLY A 17 2.10 -4.23 5.04
N PHE A 18 1.45 -3.15 5.50
CA PHE A 18 0.16 -3.24 6.19
C PHE A 18 -0.94 -3.80 5.30
N ALA A 19 -0.99 -3.45 4.02
CA ALA A 19 -1.97 -3.99 3.08
C ALA A 19 -1.82 -5.51 2.90
N GLY A 20 -0.57 -6.00 2.82
CA GLY A 20 -0.28 -7.43 2.76
C GLY A 20 -0.64 -8.15 4.06
N LEU A 21 -0.30 -7.56 5.21
CA LEU A 21 -0.61 -8.14 6.51
C LEU A 21 -2.12 -8.19 6.78
N PHE A 22 -2.85 -7.14 6.38
CA PHE A 22 -4.32 -7.10 6.42
C PHE A 22 -4.95 -8.19 5.56
N PHE A 23 -4.46 -8.37 4.32
CA PHE A 23 -4.96 -9.41 3.42
C PHE A 23 -4.77 -10.81 4.02
N LEU A 24 -3.57 -11.11 4.54
CA LEU A 24 -3.27 -12.38 5.19
C LEU A 24 -4.10 -12.61 6.46
N ALA A 25 -4.29 -11.58 7.29
CA ALA A 25 -5.13 -11.66 8.48
C ALA A 25 -6.59 -11.96 8.12
N MET A 26 -7.12 -11.31 7.08
CA MET A 26 -8.46 -11.58 6.57
C MET A 26 -8.59 -12.98 6.00
N LEU A 27 -7.54 -13.50 5.33
CA LEU A 27 -7.48 -14.87 4.83
C LEU A 27 -7.68 -15.91 5.95
N GLY A 28 -7.13 -15.66 7.14
CA GLY A 28 -7.33 -16.50 8.33
C GLY A 28 -8.73 -16.40 8.93
N MET A 29 -9.49 -15.35 8.61
CA MET A 29 -10.86 -15.13 9.07
C MET A 29 -11.92 -15.71 8.12
N VAL A 30 -11.53 -16.02 6.87
CA VAL A 30 -12.36 -16.70 5.84
C VAL A 30 -13.13 -17.91 6.38
N PRO A 31 -12.51 -18.90 7.06
CA PRO A 31 -13.23 -20.07 7.57
C PRO A 31 -14.20 -19.78 8.72
N LYS A 32 -14.19 -18.56 9.28
CA LYS A 32 -15.16 -18.10 10.29
C LYS A 32 -16.29 -17.25 9.70
N SER A 33 -16.26 -16.96 8.40
CA SER A 33 -17.26 -16.12 7.73
C SER A 33 -18.42 -16.96 7.21
N ASN A 34 -19.65 -16.46 7.38
CA ASN A 34 -20.86 -17.07 6.81
C ASN A 34 -20.89 -16.96 5.26
N ASP A 35 -20.20 -15.96 4.70
CA ASP A 35 -20.03 -15.79 3.25
C ASP A 35 -18.57 -15.46 2.91
N PRO A 36 -17.71 -16.49 2.77
CA PRO A 36 -16.28 -16.30 2.57
C PRO A 36 -15.94 -15.65 1.22
N ALA A 37 -16.75 -15.89 0.18
CA ALA A 37 -16.53 -15.34 -1.16
C ALA A 37 -16.75 -13.81 -1.22
N ALA A 38 -17.84 -13.32 -0.61
CA ALA A 38 -18.14 -11.89 -0.56
C ALA A 38 -17.10 -11.12 0.29
N LEU A 39 -16.66 -11.73 1.40
CA LEU A 39 -15.61 -11.17 2.25
C LEU A 39 -14.29 -11.03 1.47
N MET A 40 -13.86 -12.07 0.76
CA MET A 40 -12.62 -12.06 0.00
C MET A 40 -12.66 -11.11 -1.20
N SER A 41 -13.81 -10.97 -1.86
CA SER A 41 -13.99 -9.98 -2.93
C SER A 41 -13.77 -8.55 -2.41
N THR A 42 -14.36 -8.22 -1.26
CA THR A 42 -14.23 -6.89 -0.64
C THR A 42 -12.80 -6.64 -0.16
N VAL A 43 -12.22 -7.61 0.55
CA VAL A 43 -10.84 -7.55 1.03
C VAL A 43 -9.86 -7.40 -0.13
N GLY A 44 -10.05 -8.15 -1.21
CA GLY A 44 -9.25 -8.05 -2.43
C GLY A 44 -9.33 -6.67 -3.08
N GLN A 45 -10.53 -6.10 -3.21
CA GLN A 45 -10.71 -4.75 -3.75
C GLN A 45 -10.03 -3.68 -2.89
N VAL A 46 -10.22 -3.74 -1.56
CA VAL A 46 -9.62 -2.77 -0.62
C VAL A 46 -8.11 -2.90 -0.61
N SER A 47 -7.58 -4.12 -0.46
CA SER A 47 -6.13 -4.37 -0.48
C SER A 47 -5.50 -3.94 -1.81
N GLY A 48 -6.16 -4.21 -2.95
CA GLY A 48 -5.69 -3.79 -4.27
C GLY A 48 -5.60 -2.27 -4.40
N ALA A 49 -6.61 -1.53 -3.93
CA ALA A 49 -6.58 -0.07 -3.93
C ALA A 49 -5.45 0.49 -3.05
N VAL A 50 -5.26 -0.07 -1.85
CA VAL A 50 -4.20 0.35 -0.93
C VAL A 50 -2.81 0.06 -1.49
N VAL A 51 -2.61 -1.09 -2.14
CA VAL A 51 -1.36 -1.41 -2.85
C VAL A 51 -1.09 -0.41 -3.97
N GLY A 52 -2.09 -0.07 -4.77
CA GLY A 52 -1.97 0.95 -5.81
C GLY A 52 -1.52 2.31 -5.26
N ILE A 53 -2.15 2.79 -4.19
CA ILE A 53 -1.79 4.04 -3.52
C ILE A 53 -0.36 3.99 -2.97
N SER A 54 0.01 2.87 -2.36
CA SER A 54 1.35 2.65 -1.81
C SER A 54 2.44 2.75 -2.89
N ILE A 55 2.20 2.15 -4.06
CA ILE A 55 3.11 2.22 -5.20
C ILE A 55 3.24 3.67 -5.69
N VAL A 56 2.14 4.39 -5.83
CA VAL A 56 2.15 5.81 -6.24
C VAL A 56 3.00 6.64 -5.27
N LEU A 57 2.82 6.47 -3.96
CA LEU A 57 3.61 7.17 -2.93
C LEU A 57 5.11 6.87 -3.03
N ILE A 58 5.47 5.60 -3.25
CA ILE A 58 6.87 5.19 -3.43
C ILE A 58 7.46 5.84 -4.68
N VAL A 59 6.75 5.77 -5.81
CA VAL A 59 7.19 6.36 -7.09
C VAL A 59 7.37 7.88 -6.97
N PHE A 60 6.41 8.59 -6.39
CA PHE A 60 6.55 10.03 -6.13
C PHE A 60 7.72 10.35 -5.19
N GLY A 61 7.93 9.52 -4.17
CA GLY A 61 9.07 9.64 -3.26
C GLY A 61 10.42 9.44 -3.96
N LEU A 62 10.48 8.51 -4.93
CA LEU A 62 11.67 8.19 -5.74
C LEU A 62 11.98 9.27 -6.78
N ILE A 63 10.96 9.83 -7.44
CA ILE A 63 11.13 10.84 -8.50
C ILE A 63 11.86 12.08 -7.98
N GLY A 64 11.67 12.44 -6.70
CA GLY A 64 12.44 13.46 -5.98
C GLY A 64 12.26 14.88 -6.53
N LYS A 65 12.19 15.89 -5.66
CA LYS A 65 12.16 17.28 -6.11
C LYS A 65 13.52 17.64 -6.74
N LYS A 66 13.52 18.19 -7.96
CA LYS A 66 14.63 19.04 -8.42
C LYS A 66 14.64 20.24 -7.47
N VAL A 67 15.70 20.38 -6.68
CA VAL A 67 15.91 21.60 -5.87
C VAL A 67 16.00 22.75 -6.88
N PRO A 68 15.11 23.76 -6.85
CA PRO A 68 15.36 25.00 -7.58
C PRO A 68 16.57 25.63 -6.90
N THR A 69 17.72 25.60 -7.56
CA THR A 69 18.84 26.48 -7.25
C THR A 69 18.39 27.89 -7.62
N GLY A 70 17.87 28.62 -6.64
CA GLY A 70 17.87 30.08 -6.61
C GLY A 70 19.14 30.54 -5.92
#